data_AF-A0A170XCH0-F1
#
_entry.id   AF-A0A170XCH0-F1
#
_cell.length_a   1.000
_cell.length_b   1.000
_cell.length_c   1.000
_cell.angle_alpha   90.00
_cell.angle_beta   90.00
_cell.angle_gamma   90.00
#
_symmetry.space_group_name_H-M   'P 1'
#
loop_
_entity.id
_entity.type
_entity.pdbx_description
1 polymer ?
#
loop_
_entity_poly.entity_id
_entity_poly.type
_entity_poly.pdbx_seq_one_letter_code
_entity_poly.pdbx_strand_id
1 'polypeptide(L)'
;MLMVKDPELVKEVLLDKFTYFQANDIHVRRDTNPLLKMNPILASGATWKNMKSTFTLIGEYKTLDNMVDSMKHISEQMVDYIKEQGIISIECKDMAAKYISDVIASCTLGIETNSFKEPNSQ
;
A
#
# COMPACT_ATOMS: atom_id res chain seq x y z
N MET A 1 -25.62 8.90 -6.90
CA MET A 1 -24.67 7.95 -6.27
C MET A 1 -25.48 6.82 -5.65
N LEU A 2 -25.26 5.59 -6.10
CA LEU A 2 -25.90 4.38 -5.54
C LEU A 2 -24.96 3.79 -4.48
N MET A 3 -25.49 3.41 -3.32
CA MET A 3 -24.71 2.78 -2.25
C MET A 3 -25.23 1.36 -2.00
N VAL A 4 -24.42 0.37 -2.33
CA VAL A 4 -24.72 -1.05 -2.08
C VAL A 4 -24.33 -1.39 -0.64
N LYS A 5 -25.28 -1.89 0.15
CA LYS A 5 -25.07 -2.25 1.57
C LYS A 5 -25.32 -3.72 1.87
N ASP A 6 -25.96 -4.43 0.95
CA ASP A 6 -26.26 -5.84 1.07
C ASP A 6 -25.01 -6.68 0.70
N PRO A 7 -24.52 -7.58 1.58
CA PRO A 7 -23.32 -8.37 1.32
C PRO A 7 -23.39 -9.27 0.07
N GLU A 8 -24.57 -9.82 -0.25
CA GLU A 8 -24.76 -10.64 -1.44
C GLU A 8 -24.62 -9.79 -2.69
N LEU A 9 -25.21 -8.59 -2.69
CA LEU A 9 -25.03 -7.64 -3.79
C LEU A 9 -23.60 -7.10 -3.87
N VAL A 10 -22.92 -6.88 -2.75
CA VAL A 10 -21.50 -6.48 -2.75
C VAL A 10 -20.63 -7.56 -3.40
N LYS A 11 -20.85 -8.83 -3.04
CA LYS A 11 -20.19 -9.96 -3.68
C LYS A 11 -20.50 -10.00 -5.18
N GLU A 12 -21.76 -9.85 -5.54
CA GLU A 12 -22.18 -9.87 -6.94
C GLU A 12 -21.49 -8.77 -7.75
N VAL A 13 -21.44 -7.54 -7.23
CA VAL A 13 -20.82 -6.40 -7.92
C VAL A 13 -19.28 -6.54 -7.98
N LEU A 14 -18.63 -6.90 -6.89
CA LEU A 14 -17.16 -6.88 -6.78
C LEU A 14 -16.48 -8.17 -7.27
N LEU A 15 -17.20 -9.28 -7.32
CA LEU A 15 -16.65 -10.59 -7.69
C LEU A 15 -17.39 -11.20 -8.88
N ASP A 16 -18.66 -11.56 -8.73
CA ASP A 16 -19.36 -12.43 -9.70
C ASP A 16 -19.63 -11.72 -11.04
N LYS A 17 -19.97 -10.43 -10.98
CA LYS A 17 -20.32 -9.57 -12.12
C LYS A 17 -19.35 -8.40 -12.30
N PHE A 18 -18.14 -8.51 -11.76
CA PHE A 18 -17.14 -7.42 -11.82
C PHE A 18 -16.88 -6.91 -13.24
N THR A 19 -17.00 -7.75 -14.27
CA THR A 19 -16.86 -7.35 -15.68
C THR A 19 -17.80 -6.23 -16.12
N TYR A 20 -18.97 -6.09 -15.50
CA TYR A 20 -19.91 -5.00 -15.75
C TYR A 20 -19.61 -3.74 -14.92
N PHE A 21 -18.82 -3.87 -13.85
CA PHE A 21 -18.55 -2.83 -12.87
C PHE A 21 -17.06 -2.44 -12.81
N GLN A 22 -16.32 -2.61 -13.91
CA GLN A 22 -14.87 -2.34 -13.98
C GLN A 22 -14.51 -0.85 -14.01
N ALA A 23 -15.49 0.03 -14.24
CA ALA A 23 -15.29 1.46 -14.31
C ALA A 23 -15.44 2.10 -12.92
N ASN A 24 -14.34 2.63 -12.39
CA ASN A 24 -14.36 3.36 -11.13
C ASN A 24 -14.95 4.77 -11.33
N ASP A 25 -15.73 5.22 -10.36
CA ASP A 25 -16.37 6.55 -10.34
C ASP A 25 -15.34 7.69 -10.15
N ILE A 26 -14.12 7.34 -9.73
CA ILE A 26 -13.01 8.28 -9.55
C ILE A 26 -12.28 8.45 -10.90
N HIS A 27 -12.71 9.43 -11.69
CA HIS A 27 -12.06 9.82 -12.93
C HIS A 27 -10.96 10.84 -12.68
N VAL A 28 -9.74 10.35 -12.48
CA VAL A 28 -8.55 11.21 -12.37
C VAL A 28 -7.96 11.47 -13.76
N ARG A 29 -7.53 12.70 -14.02
CA ARG A 29 -6.65 13.02 -15.17
C ARG A 29 -5.29 12.35 -14.99
N ARG A 30 -5.18 11.10 -15.43
CA ARG A 30 -3.96 10.30 -15.31
C ARG A 30 -2.81 10.85 -16.16
N ASP A 31 -3.13 11.69 -17.14
CA ASP A 31 -2.18 12.43 -17.97
C ASP A 31 -1.43 13.54 -17.21
N THR A 32 -2.04 14.10 -16.15
CA THR A 32 -1.46 15.26 -15.45
C THR A 32 -0.52 14.87 -14.31
N ASN A 33 -0.52 13.62 -13.83
CA ASN A 33 0.35 13.17 -12.75
C ASN A 33 0.86 11.73 -12.99
N PRO A 34 2.19 11.54 -13.15
CA PRO A 34 2.79 10.23 -13.35
C PRO A 34 2.48 9.20 -12.25
N LEU A 35 2.36 9.61 -10.98
CA LEU A 35 2.04 8.70 -9.87
C LEU A 35 0.60 8.18 -9.96
N LEU A 36 -0.35 9.05 -10.32
CA LEU A 36 -1.76 8.67 -10.52
C LEU A 36 -1.95 7.76 -11.74
N LYS A 37 -1.06 7.90 -12.73
CA LYS A 37 -1.00 7.00 -13.89
C LYS A 37 -0.55 5.59 -13.51
N MET A 38 0.27 5.42 -12.49
CA MET A 38 0.76 4.11 -12.04
C MET A 38 -0.17 3.43 -11.04
N ASN A 39 -1.10 4.15 -10.42
CA ASN A 39 -2.01 3.59 -9.41
C ASN A 39 -3.07 2.66 -10.04
N PRO A 40 -3.10 1.35 -9.73
CA PRO A 40 -4.08 0.41 -10.28
C PRO A 40 -5.52 0.69 -9.84
N ILE A 41 -5.73 1.27 -8.65
CA ILE A 41 -7.06 1.60 -8.11
C ILE A 41 -7.77 2.64 -8.97
N LEU A 42 -7.00 3.49 -9.66
CA LEU A 42 -7.54 4.52 -10.57
C LEU A 42 -7.67 4.02 -12.02
N ALA A 43 -7.27 2.78 -12.30
CA ALA A 43 -7.40 2.17 -13.61
C ALA A 43 -8.73 1.42 -13.76
N SER A 44 -9.18 1.27 -15.00
CA SER A 44 -10.34 0.44 -15.35
C SER A 44 -10.03 -0.45 -16.55
N GLY A 45 -10.86 -1.47 -16.75
CA GLY A 45 -10.79 -2.35 -17.92
C GLY A 45 -9.44 -3.05 -18.10
N ALA A 46 -8.95 -3.08 -19.35
CA ALA A 46 -7.71 -3.75 -19.71
C ALA A 46 -6.48 -3.16 -19.00
N THR A 47 -6.45 -1.84 -18.78
CA THR A 47 -5.35 -1.18 -18.07
C THR A 47 -5.26 -1.63 -16.63
N TRP A 48 -6.40 -1.72 -15.93
CA TRP A 48 -6.45 -2.27 -14.57
C TRP A 48 -5.97 -3.73 -14.54
N LYS A 49 -6.44 -4.55 -15.48
CA LYS A 49 -6.07 -5.97 -15.55
C LYS A 49 -4.57 -6.16 -15.71
N ASN A 50 -3.94 -5.38 -16.60
CA ASN A 50 -2.49 -5.44 -16.84
C ASN A 50 -1.68 -4.94 -15.63
N MET A 51 -2.12 -3.86 -14.98
CA MET A 51 -1.45 -3.36 -13.76
C MET A 51 -1.58 -4.37 -12.62
N LYS A 52 -2.77 -4.94 -12.42
CA LYS A 52 -3.03 -5.94 -11.38
C LYS A 52 -2.15 -7.17 -11.54
N SER A 53 -1.95 -7.67 -12.77
CA SER A 53 -1.09 -8.85 -12.98
C SER A 53 0.35 -8.64 -12.49
N THR A 54 0.88 -7.42 -12.56
CA THR A 54 2.21 -7.10 -12.02
C THR A 54 2.24 -7.18 -10.50
N PHE A 55 1.21 -6.68 -9.82
CA PHE A 55 1.12 -6.74 -8.35
C PHE A 55 0.82 -8.15 -7.83
N THR A 56 0.03 -8.96 -8.54
CA THR A 56 -0.26 -10.34 -8.14
C THR A 56 1.01 -11.19 -8.05
N LEU A 57 2.01 -10.94 -8.91
CA LEU A 57 3.30 -11.64 -8.87
C LEU A 57 4.12 -11.32 -7.60
N ILE A 58 3.90 -10.15 -6.99
CA ILE A 58 4.56 -9.75 -5.72
C ILE A 58 3.86 -10.39 -4.51
N GLY A 59 2.59 -10.79 -4.65
CA GLY A 59 1.78 -11.36 -3.56
C GLY A 59 1.92 -12.88 -3.34
N GLU A 60 2.80 -13.57 -4.07
CA GLU A 60 3.06 -14.99 -3.82
C GLU A 60 3.75 -15.17 -2.46
N TYR A 61 3.36 -16.22 -1.70
CA TYR A 61 3.83 -16.47 -0.33
C TYR A 61 5.35 -16.38 -0.15
N LYS A 62 6.10 -16.85 -1.15
CA LYS A 62 7.58 -16.81 -1.17
C LYS A 62 8.14 -15.38 -1.15
N THR A 63 7.43 -14.43 -1.74
CA THR A 63 7.80 -13.02 -1.71
C THR A 63 7.51 -12.43 -0.34
N LEU A 64 6.43 -12.83 0.33
CA LEU A 64 6.14 -12.41 1.71
C LEU A 64 7.19 -12.91 2.70
N ASP A 65 7.61 -14.17 2.59
CA ASP A 65 8.70 -14.73 3.42
C ASP A 65 9.99 -13.89 3.29
N ASN A 66 10.34 -13.48 2.07
CA ASN A 66 11.52 -12.63 1.83
C ASN A 66 11.37 -11.21 2.42
N MET A 67 10.14 -10.74 2.66
CA MET A 67 9.89 -9.42 3.23
C MET A 67 9.95 -9.42 4.77
N VAL A 68 9.79 -10.59 5.41
CA VAL A 68 9.76 -10.71 6.88
C VAL A 68 11.03 -10.17 7.52
N ASP A 69 12.19 -10.45 6.93
CA ASP A 69 13.48 -9.99 7.46
C ASP A 69 13.59 -8.45 7.43
N SER A 70 13.19 -7.81 6.33
CA SER A 70 13.10 -6.34 6.24
C SER A 70 12.11 -5.77 7.27
N MET A 71 10.92 -6.37 7.39
CA MET A 71 9.91 -5.92 8.37
C MET A 71 10.40 -6.01 9.80
N LYS A 72 11.13 -7.07 10.13
CA LYS A 72 11.74 -7.27 11.44
C LYS A 72 12.83 -6.24 11.70
N HIS A 73 13.72 -6.04 10.73
CA HIS A 73 14.79 -5.05 10.84
C HIS A 73 14.26 -3.63 11.07
N ILE A 74 13.25 -3.21 10.33
CA ILE A 74 12.61 -1.90 10.49
C ILE A 74 11.87 -1.81 11.83
N SER A 75 11.28 -2.91 12.30
CA SER A 75 10.64 -2.96 13.63
C SER A 75 11.66 -2.78 14.76
N GLU A 76 12.87 -3.31 14.62
CA GLU A 76 13.96 -3.11 15.58
C GLU A 76 14.35 -1.62 15.64
N GLN A 77 14.49 -0.96 14.49
CA GLN A 77 14.75 0.49 14.42
C GLN A 77 13.65 1.33 15.09
N MET A 78 12.39 0.95 14.90
CA MET A 78 11.26 1.60 15.57
C MET A 78 11.32 1.45 17.09
N VAL A 79 11.66 0.24 17.58
CA VAL A 79 11.78 -0.03 19.03
C VAL A 79 12.92 0.77 19.64
N ASP A 80 14.07 0.84 18.95
CA ASP A 80 15.23 1.60 19.42
C ASP A 80 14.91 3.10 19.48
N TYR A 81 14.25 3.65 18.47
CA TYR A 81 13.77 5.03 18.48
C TYR A 81 12.88 5.35 19.69
N ILE A 82 11.93 4.47 20.00
CA ILE A 82 11.03 4.65 21.15
C ILE A 82 11.81 4.65 22.47
N LYS A 83 12.79 3.74 22.62
CA LYS A 83 13.63 3.65 23.82
C LYS A 83 14.53 4.88 23.99
N GLU A 84 15.18 5.33 22.92
CA GLU A 84 16.12 6.46 22.93
C GLU A 84 15.44 7.77 23.31
N GLN A 85 14.22 7.99 22.82
CA GLN A 85 13.50 9.24 23.04
C GLN A 85 12.86 9.32 24.45
N GLY A 86 12.89 8.25 25.23
CA GLY A 86 12.30 8.21 26.59
C GLY A 86 10.80 8.55 26.59
N ILE A 87 10.11 8.25 25.49
CA ILE A 87 8.77 8.77 25.23
C ILE A 87 7.73 8.12 26.13
N ILE A 88 7.01 8.93 26.90
CA ILE A 88 5.88 8.51 27.74
C ILE A 88 4.59 8.39 26.91
N SER A 89 4.53 9.06 25.74
CA SER A 89 3.37 9.08 24.84
C SER A 89 3.78 9.17 23.37
N ILE A 90 3.43 8.16 22.58
CA ILE A 90 3.68 8.08 21.14
C ILE A 90 2.42 8.46 20.34
N GLU A 91 2.60 9.15 19.21
CA GLU A 91 1.54 9.30 18.23
C GLU A 91 1.56 8.08 17.29
N CYS A 92 0.63 7.16 17.51
CA CYS A 92 0.64 5.85 16.84
C CYS A 92 0.44 5.96 15.33
N LYS A 93 -0.29 6.96 14.82
CA LYS A 93 -0.55 7.10 13.38
C LYS A 93 0.72 7.51 12.63
N ASP A 94 1.49 8.44 13.16
CA ASP A 94 2.80 8.84 12.63
C ASP A 94 3.79 7.68 12.68
N MET A 95 3.84 6.97 13.81
CA MET A 95 4.71 5.81 13.97
C MET A 95 4.38 4.70 12.94
N ALA A 96 3.09 4.38 12.78
CA ALA A 96 2.65 3.41 11.79
C ALA A 96 2.94 3.88 10.36
N ALA A 97 2.76 5.18 10.06
CA ALA A 97 3.06 5.73 8.75
C ALA A 97 4.54 5.60 8.38
N LYS A 98 5.46 5.91 9.32
CA LYS A 98 6.90 5.73 9.15
C LYS A 98 7.27 4.27 8.93
N TYR A 99 6.77 3.38 9.80
CA TYR A 99 7.02 1.94 9.70
C TYR A 99 6.56 1.38 8.34
N ILE A 100 5.30 1.64 7.96
CA ILE A 100 4.72 1.12 6.72
C ILE A 100 5.46 1.68 5.50
N SER A 101 5.86 2.96 5.53
CA SER A 101 6.58 3.57 4.40
C SER A 101 7.96 2.95 4.21
N ASP A 102 8.72 2.74 5.29
CA ASP A 102 10.02 2.09 5.23
C ASP A 102 9.90 0.63 4.79
N VAL A 103 8.88 -0.09 5.26
CA VAL A 103 8.62 -1.48 4.83
C VAL A 103 8.31 -1.52 3.33
N ILE A 104 7.45 -0.63 2.83
CA ILE A 104 7.15 -0.57 1.40
C ILE A 104 8.40 -0.21 0.61
N ALA A 105 9.18 0.79 1.04
CA ALA A 105 10.41 1.20 0.35
C ALA A 105 11.45 0.05 0.29
N SER A 106 11.67 -0.64 1.41
CA SER A 106 12.58 -1.77 1.49
C SER A 106 12.09 -2.94 0.63
N CYS A 107 10.83 -3.32 0.75
CA CYS A 107 10.30 -4.52 0.09
C CYS A 107 10.04 -4.32 -1.42
N THR A 108 9.71 -3.10 -1.86
CA THR A 108 9.40 -2.84 -3.28
C THR A 108 10.58 -2.27 -4.06
N LEU A 109 11.47 -1.50 -3.42
CA LEU A 109 12.57 -0.80 -4.08
C LEU A 109 13.96 -1.22 -3.56
N GLY A 110 14.03 -2.01 -2.48
CA GLY A 110 15.30 -2.34 -1.83
C GLY A 110 15.97 -1.15 -1.15
N ILE A 111 15.20 -0.10 -0.82
CA ILE A 111 15.72 1.15 -0.25
C ILE A 111 15.50 1.14 1.27
N GLU A 112 16.55 1.48 2.01
CA GLU A 112 16.45 1.77 3.44
C GLU A 112 16.36 3.29 3.63
N THR A 113 15.18 3.77 4.03
CA THR A 113 14.87 5.20 4.25
C THR A 113 15.20 5.66 5.67
N ASN A 114 15.07 4.78 6.67
CA ASN A 114 15.37 5.06 8.07
C ASN A 114 14.60 6.29 8.60
N SER A 115 13.28 6.33 8.34
CA SER A 115 12.40 7.47 8.62
C SER A 115 12.27 7.80 10.12
N PHE A 116 12.74 6.90 11.00
CA PHE A 116 12.76 7.14 12.45
C PHE A 116 13.92 8.03 12.89
N LYS A 117 15.05 8.01 12.16
CA LYS A 117 16.24 8.82 12.47
C LYS A 117 16.39 10.03 11.55
N GLU A 118 15.84 9.96 10.33
CA GLU A 118 15.88 11.05 9.35
C GLU A 118 14.46 11.52 9.00
N PRO A 119 13.89 12.50 9.72
CA PRO A 119 12.52 12.97 9.49
C PRO A 119 12.27 13.56 8.09
N ASN A 120 13.34 13.85 7.35
CA ASN A 120 13.32 14.50 6.03
C ASN A 120 13.73 13.57 4.88
N SER A 121 13.77 12.25 5.05
CA SER A 121 14.16 11.32 3.97
C SER A 121 13.08 11.15 2.87
N GLN A 122 12.18 12.12 2.69
CA GLN A 122 11.11 12.09 1.67
C GLN A 122 11.57 12.62 0.32
#